data_AF-A0A7U7HEE7-F1
#
_entry.id   AF-A0A7U7HEE7-F1
#
_cell.length_a   1.000
_cell.length_b   1.000
_cell.length_c   1.000
_cell.angle_alpha   90.00
_cell.angle_beta   90.00
_cell.angle_gamma   90.00
#
_symmetry.space_group_name_H-M   'P 1'
#
loop_
_entity.id
_entity.type
_entity.pdbx_description
1 polymer ?
#
loop_
_entity_poly.entity_id
_entity_poly.type
_entity_poly.pdbx_seq_one_letter_code
_entity_poly.pdbx_strand_id
1 'polypeptide(L)'
;MSHQEKQEIFDQYARTREFENWNDLKNCCIEFDIDLDEYIFEACDFVQEEQQKRIAENATINYSSEDQYFFIDEYSIINPENKIQ
;
A
#
# COMPACT_ATOMS: atom_id res chain seq x y z
N MET A 1 1.54 -5.87 8.90
CA MET A 1 1.67 -4.41 8.83
C MET A 1 0.89 -3.78 9.98
N SER A 2 1.53 -2.96 10.78
CA SER A 2 0.97 -2.22 11.93
C SER A 2 0.27 -0.93 11.50
N HIS A 3 -0.47 -0.29 12.41
CA HIS A 3 -1.08 1.02 12.15
C HIS A 3 -0.04 2.13 11.90
N GLN A 4 1.07 2.12 12.63
CA GLN A 4 2.14 3.11 12.45
C GLN A 4 2.74 3.00 11.05
N GLU A 5 3.03 1.80 10.57
CA GLU A 5 3.55 1.60 9.21
C GLU A 5 2.57 2.09 8.13
N LYS A 6 1.26 1.90 8.33
CA LYS A 6 0.24 2.45 7.42
C LYS A 6 0.28 3.98 7.40
N GLN A 7 0.47 4.60 8.57
CA GLN A 7 0.57 6.05 8.68
C GLN A 7 1.85 6.56 7.99
N GLU A 8 2.97 5.86 8.14
CA GLU A 8 4.22 6.18 7.43
C GLU A 8 4.05 6.11 5.90
N ILE A 9 3.30 5.13 5.39
CA ILE A 9 2.96 5.02 3.96
C ILE A 9 2.07 6.19 3.51
N PHE A 10 1.08 6.58 4.31
CA PHE A 10 0.23 7.75 4.03
C PHE A 10 1.05 9.04 4.00
N ASP A 11 1.98 9.21 4.95
CA ASP A 11 2.89 10.36 4.98
C ASP A 11 3.84 10.36 3.77
N GLN A 12 4.32 9.19 3.36
CA GLN A 12 5.12 9.04 2.16
C GLN A 12 4.34 9.40 0.90
N TYR A 13 3.09 8.94 0.79
CA TYR A 13 2.19 9.30 -0.31
C TYR A 13 2.02 10.82 -0.38
N ALA A 14 1.72 11.48 0.74
CA ALA A 14 1.57 12.93 0.80
C ALA A 14 2.83 13.67 0.32
N ARG A 15 4.03 13.16 0.65
CA ARG A 15 5.30 13.71 0.15
C ARG A 15 5.49 13.57 -1.36
N THR A 16 4.93 12.54 -1.99
CA THR A 16 4.95 12.44 -3.47
C THR A 16 4.09 13.52 -4.13
N ARG A 17 3.13 14.08 -3.37
CA ARG A 17 2.25 15.19 -3.75
C ARG A 17 2.75 16.55 -3.23
N GLU A 18 4.02 16.64 -2.80
CA GLU A 18 4.67 17.86 -2.32
C GLU A 18 4.17 18.39 -0.95
N PHE A 19 3.49 17.55 -0.16
CA PHE A 19 3.10 17.88 1.22
C PHE A 19 4.09 17.31 2.26
N GLU A 20 4.12 17.87 3.47
CA GLU A 20 5.02 17.39 4.52
C GLU A 20 4.65 15.97 5.03
N ASN A 21 3.34 15.75 5.20
CA ASN A 21 2.74 14.53 5.74
C ASN A 21 1.23 14.48 5.40
N TRP A 22 0.55 13.40 5.78
CA TRP A 22 -0.87 13.22 5.47
C TRP A 22 -1.77 14.31 6.06
N ASN A 23 -1.46 14.81 7.26
CA ASN A 23 -2.26 15.86 7.88
C ASN A 23 -2.12 17.19 7.13
N ASP A 24 -0.94 17.49 6.60
CA ASP A 24 -0.71 18.68 5.77
C ASP A 24 -1.57 18.65 4.50
N LEU A 25 -1.56 17.51 3.79
CA LEU A 25 -2.44 17.27 2.64
C LEU A 25 -3.92 17.41 3.01
N LYS A 26 -4.35 16.76 4.10
CA LYS A 26 -5.74 16.80 4.57
C LYS A 26 -6.18 18.23 4.91
N ASN A 27 -5.33 19.00 5.59
CA ASN A 27 -5.63 20.38 5.95
C ASN A 27 -5.77 21.25 4.70
N CYS A 28 -4.90 21.07 3.71
CA CYS A 28 -4.99 21.73 2.41
C CYS A 28 -6.33 21.41 1.72
N CYS A 29 -6.72 20.13 1.65
CA CYS A 29 -8.00 19.75 1.07
C CYS A 29 -9.20 20.41 1.78
N ILE A 30 -9.18 20.47 3.12
CA ILE A 30 -10.23 21.13 3.90
C ILE A 30 -10.26 22.65 3.63
N GLU A 31 -9.09 23.30 3.55
CA GLU A 31 -8.99 24.74 3.32
C GLU A 31 -9.52 25.14 1.94
N PHE A 32 -9.26 24.32 0.92
CA PHE A 32 -9.64 24.59 -0.46
C PHE A 32 -10.93 23.90 -0.91
N ASP A 33 -11.68 23.26 0.00
CA ASP A 33 -12.90 22.49 -0.29
C ASP A 33 -12.69 21.45 -1.41
N ILE A 34 -11.53 20.78 -1.38
CA ILE A 34 -11.15 19.73 -2.31
C ILE A 34 -11.62 18.39 -1.75
N ASP A 35 -12.18 17.57 -2.63
CA ASP A 35 -12.55 16.20 -2.29
C ASP A 35 -11.31 15.36 -1.92
N LEU A 36 -11.34 14.76 -0.73
CA LEU A 36 -10.24 13.99 -0.18
C LEU A 36 -10.27 12.53 -0.63
N ASP A 37 -11.39 12.07 -1.19
CA ASP A 37 -11.62 10.64 -1.49
C ASP A 37 -10.59 10.09 -2.47
N GLU A 38 -10.23 10.84 -3.53
CA GLU A 38 -9.21 10.44 -4.49
C GLU A 38 -7.85 10.20 -3.81
N TYR A 39 -7.43 11.11 -2.92
CA TYR A 39 -6.18 10.95 -2.18
C TYR A 39 -6.22 9.79 -1.19
N ILE A 40 -7.38 9.51 -0.61
CA ILE A 40 -7.56 8.36 0.29
C ILE A 40 -7.40 7.06 -0.49
N PHE A 41 -8.03 6.94 -1.67
CA PHE A 41 -7.93 5.73 -2.48
C PHE A 41 -6.51 5.50 -2.97
N GLU A 42 -5.84 6.53 -3.48
CA GLU A 42 -4.45 6.40 -3.89
C GLU A 42 -3.53 6.02 -2.71
N ALA A 43 -3.69 6.64 -1.54
CA ALA A 43 -2.91 6.27 -0.36
C ALA A 43 -3.18 4.82 0.09
N CYS A 44 -4.42 4.34 -0.08
CA CYS A 44 -4.78 2.95 0.21
C CYS A 44 -4.14 1.97 -0.78
N ASP A 45 -4.07 2.32 -2.07
CA ASP A 45 -3.38 1.50 -3.08
C ASP A 45 -1.90 1.33 -2.73
N PHE A 46 -1.22 2.39 -2.28
CA PHE A 46 0.16 2.29 -1.80
C PHE A 46 0.30 1.33 -0.61
N VAL A 47 -0.64 1.41 0.36
CA VAL A 47 -0.66 0.48 1.49
C VAL A 47 -0.86 -0.96 1.02
N GLN A 48 -1.71 -1.18 0.02
CA GLN A 48 -1.98 -2.51 -0.51
C GLN A 48 -0.80 -3.08 -1.28
N GLU A 49 -0.14 -2.29 -2.13
CA GLU A 49 1.05 -2.70 -2.86
C GLU A 49 2.15 -3.17 -1.88
N GLU A 50 2.40 -2.42 -0.81
CA GLU A 50 3.37 -2.80 0.22
C GLU A 50 2.93 -4.04 1.01
N GLN A 51 1.63 -4.22 1.27
CA GLN A 51 1.13 -5.46 1.90
C GLN A 51 1.33 -6.67 0.98
N GLN A 52 0.96 -6.56 -0.28
CA GLN A 52 1.06 -7.64 -1.27
C GLN A 52 2.51 -8.04 -1.49
N LYS A 53 3.43 -7.06 -1.58
CA LYS A 53 4.87 -7.32 -1.67
C LYS A 53 5.38 -8.14 -0.49
N ARG A 54 5.02 -7.76 0.74
CA ARG A 54 5.41 -8.53 1.94
C ARG A 54 4.79 -9.93 1.98
N ILE A 55 3.57 -10.10 1.47
CA ILE A 55 2.93 -11.41 1.36
C ILE A 55 3.69 -12.27 0.35
N ALA A 56 4.02 -11.73 -0.82
CA ALA A 56 4.79 -12.41 -1.85
C ALA A 56 6.17 -12.83 -1.32
N GLU A 57 6.91 -11.92 -0.68
CA GLU A 57 8.22 -12.20 -0.08
C GLU A 57 8.14 -13.31 0.98
N ASN A 58 7.15 -13.26 1.89
CA ASN A 58 6.97 -14.28 2.92
C ASN A 58 6.51 -15.63 2.36
N ALA A 59 5.68 -15.63 1.32
CA ALA A 59 5.27 -16.84 0.62
C ALA A 59 6.50 -17.52 0.03
N THR A 60 7.33 -16.78 -0.71
CA THR A 60 8.57 -17.26 -1.33
C THR A 60 9.55 -17.85 -0.30
N ILE A 61 9.68 -17.23 0.88
CA ILE A 61 10.57 -17.75 1.95
C ILE A 61 10.07 -19.11 2.49
N ASN A 62 8.76 -19.27 2.72
CA ASN A 62 8.20 -20.54 3.23
C ASN A 62 8.35 -21.70 2.25
N TYR A 63 8.47 -21.43 0.94
CA TYR A 63 8.74 -22.47 -0.07
C TYR A 63 10.16 -23.02 -0.04
N SER A 64 11.12 -22.29 0.54
CA SER A 64 12.52 -22.71 0.58
C SER A 64 12.83 -23.75 1.67
N SER A 65 11.90 -23.99 2.60
CA SER A 65 12.02 -24.99 3.67
C SER A 65 11.08 -26.18 3.41
N GLU A 66 11.67 -27.27 2.92
CA GLU A 66 11.16 -28.66 2.99
C GLU A 66 10.00 -29.06 2.03
N ASP A 67 10.39 -29.75 0.95
CA ASP A 67 9.73 -30.96 0.39
C ASP A 67 8.34 -30.94 -0.28
N GLN A 68 7.79 -29.83 -0.79
CA GLN A 68 6.72 -29.91 -1.81
C GLN A 68 6.56 -28.65 -2.67
N TYR A 69 6.83 -28.78 -3.97
CA TYR A 69 6.61 -27.71 -4.96
C TYR A 69 5.11 -27.54 -5.25
N PHE A 70 4.43 -26.68 -4.50
CA PHE A 70 3.20 -26.04 -4.98
C PHE A 70 3.57 -24.66 -5.51
N PHE A 71 3.55 -24.46 -6.83
CA PHE A 71 3.74 -23.15 -7.45
C PHE A 71 2.57 -22.23 -7.07
N ILE A 72 2.71 -21.41 -6.02
CA ILE A 72 1.97 -20.15 -5.99
C ILE A 72 2.75 -19.19 -6.88
N ASP A 73 2.13 -18.85 -8.01
CA ASP A 73 2.69 -17.89 -8.93
C ASP A 73 2.72 -16.52 -8.25
N GLU A 74 3.91 -15.98 -7.99
CA GLU A 74 4.13 -14.69 -7.32
C GLU A 74 3.32 -13.57 -8.00
N TYR A 75 3.17 -13.67 -9.33
CA TYR A 75 2.34 -12.78 -10.16
C TYR A 75 0.84 -12.85 -9.85
N SER A 76 0.33 -13.95 -9.28
CA SER A 76 -1.06 -14.05 -8.82
C SER A 76 -1.31 -13.30 -7.50
N ILE A 77 -0.28 -13.12 -6.66
CA ILE A 77 -0.37 -12.36 -5.40
C ILE A 77 -0.25 -10.87 -5.67
N ILE A 78 0.71 -10.47 -6.52
CA ILE A 78 0.96 -9.08 -6.92
C ILE A 78 0.10 -8.72 -8.15
N ASN A 79 -1.14 -9.22 -8.20
CA ASN A 79 -2.05 -8.94 -9.30
C ASN A 79 -2.60 -7.50 -9.17
N PRO A 80 -2.39 -6.61 -10.15
CA PRO A 80 -2.95 -5.26 -10.14
C PRO A 80 -4.49 -5.21 -10.12
N GLU A 81 -5.19 -6.29 -10.47
CA GLU A 81 -6.66 -6.40 -10.32
C GLU A 81 -7.11 -6.54 -8.86
N ASN A 82 -6.20 -6.78 -7.91
CA ASN A 82 -6.49 -6.80 -6.47
C ASN A 82 -6.49 -5.40 -5.84
N LYS A 83 -6.22 -4.34 -6.61
CA LYS A 83 -6.41 -2.94 -6.16
C LYS A 83 -7.89 -2.68 -5.91
N ILE A 84 -8.21 -1.81 -4.95
CA ILE A 84 -9.61 -1.44 -4.72
C ILE A 84 -10.12 -0.73 -5.99
N GLN A 85 -11.12 -1.32 -6.63
CA GLN A 85 -11.82 -0.74 -7.77
C GLN A 85 -12.87 0.28 -7.33
#